data_AF-A0AAX1MX99-F1
#
_entry.id   AF-A0AAX1MX99-F1
#
_cell.length_a   1.000
_cell.length_b   1.000
_cell.length_c   1.000
_cell.angle_alpha   90.00
_cell.angle_beta   90.00
_cell.angle_gamma   90.00
#
_symmetry.space_group_name_H-M   'P 1'
#
loop_
_entity.id
_entity.type
_entity.pdbx_description
1 polymer ?
#
loop_
_entity_poly.entity_id
_entity_poly.type
_entity_poly.pdbx_seq_one_letter_code
_entity_poly.pdbx_strand_id
1 'polypeptide(L)'
;MRNILFIILFINSICLNASTIDDFVSNSFTYSFSVNDYSNTLSKNEINSLIGKINEINRKSDIEYSVCIISSLENYDIREVATSVGNYWDIGATKDG
;
A
#
# COMPACT_ATOMS: atom_id res chain seq x y z
N MET A 1 -42.94 -22.20 6.54
CA MET A 1 -41.68 -22.22 7.33
C MET A 1 -40.47 -22.67 6.52
N ARG A 2 -40.54 -23.72 5.69
CA ARG A 2 -39.44 -24.18 4.82
C ARG A 2 -38.87 -23.08 3.89
N ASN A 3 -39.72 -22.23 3.32
CA ASN A 3 -39.28 -21.20 2.37
C ASN A 3 -38.61 -19.98 3.04
N ILE A 4 -38.87 -19.73 4.33
CA ILE A 4 -38.26 -18.62 5.09
C ILE A 4 -36.79 -18.94 5.42
N LEU A 5 -36.49 -20.22 5.69
CA LEU A 5 -35.13 -20.68 5.96
C LEU A 5 -34.21 -20.44 4.75
N PHE A 6 -34.69 -20.66 3.52
CA PHE A 6 -33.94 -20.40 2.30
C PHE A 6 -33.68 -18.90 2.06
N ILE A 7 -34.62 -18.03 2.42
CA ILE A 7 -34.46 -16.58 2.28
C ILE A 7 -33.40 -16.05 3.25
N ILE A 8 -33.38 -16.54 4.50
CA ILE A 8 -32.36 -16.17 5.49
C ILE A 8 -30.97 -16.66 5.06
N LEU A 9 -30.88 -17.85 4.46
CA LEU A 9 -29.62 -18.39 3.94
C LEU A 9 -29.08 -17.56 2.75
N PHE A 10 -29.98 -17.09 1.89
CA PHE A 10 -29.63 -16.28 0.73
C PHE A 10 -29.19 -14.86 1.12
N ILE A 11 -29.85 -14.25 2.11
CA ILE A 11 -29.48 -12.92 2.64
C ILE A 11 -28.12 -12.94 3.35
N ASN A 12 -27.76 -14.03 4.05
CA ASN A 12 -26.44 -14.17 4.68
C ASN A 12 -25.29 -14.34 3.67
N SER A 13 -25.58 -14.73 2.42
CA SER A 13 -24.54 -14.94 1.40
C SER A 13 -24.08 -13.64 0.72
N ILE A 14 -24.80 -12.53 0.90
CA ILE A 14 -24.57 -11.26 0.18
C ILE A 14 -23.59 -10.33 0.93
N CYS A 15 -23.25 -10.63 2.18
CA CYS A 15 -22.41 -9.75 3.01
C CYS A 15 -20.89 -10.02 2.93
N LEU A 16 -20.41 -10.76 1.93
CA LEU A 16 -18.97 -10.93 1.70
C LEU A 16 -18.42 -9.67 1.01
N ASN A 17 -17.97 -8.69 1.79
CA ASN A 17 -17.18 -7.58 1.26
C ASN A 17 -15.81 -8.11 0.88
N ALA A 18 -15.57 -8.30 -0.41
CA ALA A 18 -14.22 -8.55 -0.91
C ALA A 18 -13.39 -7.27 -0.72
N SER A 19 -12.39 -7.31 0.15
CA SER A 19 -11.40 -6.23 0.23
C SER A 19 -10.61 -6.21 -1.08
N THR A 20 -10.51 -5.05 -1.72
CA THR A 20 -9.62 -4.89 -2.87
C THR A 20 -8.21 -4.57 -2.40
N ILE A 21 -7.24 -4.75 -3.30
CA ILE A 21 -5.85 -4.37 -3.00
C ILE A 21 -5.71 -2.85 -2.79
N ASP A 22 -6.49 -2.04 -3.51
CA ASP A 22 -6.49 -0.59 -3.36
C ASP A 22 -7.09 -0.18 -2.01
N ASP A 23 -8.12 -0.89 -1.52
CA ASP A 23 -8.64 -0.70 -0.16
C ASP A 23 -7.58 -1.06 0.89
N PHE A 24 -6.86 -2.16 0.69
CA PHE A 24 -5.77 -2.55 1.58
C PHE A 24 -4.68 -1.48 1.65
N VAL A 25 -4.22 -0.99 0.50
CA VAL A 25 -3.16 0.02 0.41
C VAL A 25 -3.60 1.36 1.01
N SER A 26 -4.75 1.88 0.58
CA SER A 26 -5.22 3.21 1.01
C SER A 26 -5.55 3.29 2.50
N ASN A 27 -5.99 2.18 3.12
CA ASN A 27 -6.27 2.13 4.54
C ASN A 27 -5.03 1.85 5.41
N SER A 28 -4.00 1.21 4.84
CA SER A 28 -2.83 0.75 5.63
C SER A 28 -1.64 1.70 5.56
N PHE A 29 -1.47 2.42 4.44
CA PHE A 29 -0.21 3.11 4.15
C PHE A 29 -0.44 4.57 3.76
N THR A 30 0.31 5.47 4.39
CA THR A 30 0.31 6.90 4.08
C THR A 30 1.71 7.36 3.71
N TYR A 31 1.85 7.97 2.53
CA TYR A 31 3.12 8.53 2.09
C TYR A 31 3.53 9.71 2.98
N SER A 32 4.60 9.53 3.77
CA SER A 32 5.11 10.58 4.67
C SER A 32 6.49 11.07 4.23
N PHE A 33 7.35 10.15 3.78
CA PHE A 33 8.71 10.43 3.34
C PHE A 33 9.09 9.52 2.17
N SER A 34 10.27 9.72 1.56
CA SER A 34 10.81 8.82 0.52
C SER A 34 11.16 7.41 1.04
N VAL A 35 11.12 7.20 2.36
CA VAL A 35 11.23 5.88 3.01
C VAL A 35 10.12 5.79 4.06
N ASN A 36 9.24 4.82 3.93
CA ASN A 36 8.16 4.54 4.86
C ASN A 36 8.32 3.09 5.37
N ASP A 37 8.77 2.94 6.62
CA ASP A 37 8.95 1.65 7.27
C ASP A 37 7.81 1.36 8.26
N TYR A 38 6.79 0.65 7.78
CA TYR A 38 5.66 0.18 8.60
C TYR A 38 5.96 -1.11 9.36
N SER A 39 7.08 -1.77 9.03
CA SER A 39 7.53 -2.99 9.70
C SER A 39 8.36 -2.72 10.96
N ASN A 40 8.81 -1.48 11.16
CA ASN A 40 9.77 -1.09 12.21
C ASN A 40 11.07 -1.92 12.14
N THR A 41 11.51 -2.26 10.94
CA THR A 41 12.74 -3.03 10.71
C THR A 41 13.99 -2.17 10.91
N LEU A 42 13.90 -0.88 10.57
CA LEU A 42 15.02 0.05 10.59
C LEU A 42 15.02 0.92 11.85
N SER A 43 16.19 1.18 12.39
CA SER A 43 16.37 2.22 13.41
C SER A 43 16.18 3.62 12.81
N LYS A 44 15.92 4.61 13.67
CA LYS A 44 15.78 6.02 13.26
C LYS A 44 17.00 6.53 12.48
N ASN A 45 18.20 6.11 12.85
CA ASN A 45 19.43 6.53 12.16
C ASN A 45 19.53 5.92 10.76
N GLU A 46 19.13 4.65 10.61
CA GLU A 46 19.09 3.97 9.31
C GLU A 46 18.02 4.55 8.39
N ILE A 47 16.83 4.86 8.92
CA ILE A 47 15.77 5.55 8.18
C ILE A 47 16.29 6.90 7.66
N ASN A 48 16.88 7.72 8.52
CA ASN A 48 17.40 9.03 8.11
C ASN A 48 18.53 8.92 7.09
N SER A 49 19.42 7.93 7.25
CA SER A 49 20.50 7.67 6.29
C SER A 49 19.95 7.24 4.92
N LEU A 50 18.94 6.37 4.91
CA LEU A 50 18.32 5.88 3.68
C LEU A 50 17.52 6.98 2.99
N ILE A 51 16.74 7.78 3.72
CA ILE A 51 16.05 8.97 3.19
C ILE A 51 17.05 9.89 2.51
N GLY A 52 18.20 10.17 3.15
CA GLY A 52 19.24 11.00 2.57
C GLY A 52 19.74 10.48 1.21
N LYS A 53 19.99 9.18 1.11
CA LYS A 53 20.44 8.53 -0.13
C LYS A 53 19.37 8.54 -1.22
N ILE A 54 18.12 8.18 -0.88
CA ILE A 54 17.01 8.17 -1.84
C ILE A 54 16.73 9.59 -2.35
N ASN A 55 16.70 10.59 -1.47
CA ASN A 55 16.52 11.99 -1.87
C ASN A 55 17.67 12.49 -2.75
N GLU A 56 18.91 12.05 -2.48
CA GLU A 56 20.04 12.38 -3.34
C GLU A 56 19.88 11.81 -4.75
N ILE A 57 19.42 10.55 -4.86
CA ILE A 57 19.13 9.92 -6.16
C ILE A 57 18.03 10.70 -6.87
N ASN A 58 16.86 10.90 -6.24
CA ASN A 58 15.73 11.61 -6.82
C ASN A 58 16.09 13.02 -7.31
N ARG A 59 17.03 13.71 -6.64
CA ARG A 59 17.52 15.02 -7.07
C ARG A 59 18.47 14.97 -8.28
N LYS A 60 19.19 13.86 -8.45
CA LYS A 60 20.24 13.69 -9.47
C LYS A 60 19.76 12.95 -10.71
N SER A 61 18.55 12.41 -10.70
CA SER A 61 18.00 11.59 -11.78
C SER A 61 16.61 12.04 -12.19
N ASP A 62 16.23 11.77 -13.44
CA ASP A 62 14.87 12.03 -13.97
C ASP A 62 13.86 10.94 -13.56
N ILE A 63 14.05 10.33 -12.39
CA ILE A 63 13.21 9.26 -11.85
C ILE A 63 12.95 9.52 -10.36
N GLU A 64 11.79 9.08 -9.89
CA GLU A 64 11.39 9.15 -8.49
C GLU A 64 11.43 7.75 -7.86
N TYR A 65 12.22 7.60 -6.81
CA TYR A 65 12.25 6.41 -5.96
C TYR A 65 11.59 6.68 -4.62
N SER A 66 10.90 5.65 -4.13
CA SER A 66 10.40 5.55 -2.76
C SER A 66 10.61 4.12 -2.25
N VAL A 67 10.82 3.98 -0.94
CA VAL A 67 10.98 2.69 -0.27
C VAL A 67 9.81 2.49 0.68
N CYS A 68 9.10 1.37 0.55
CA CYS A 68 8.05 0.94 1.47
C CYS A 68 8.49 -0.39 2.09
N ILE A 69 8.49 -0.47 3.42
CA ILE A 69 8.80 -1.71 4.15
C ILE A 69 7.57 -2.09 4.97
N ILE A 70 7.03 -3.27 4.71
CA ILE A 70 5.80 -3.78 5.32
C ILE A 70 6.05 -5.17 5.88
N SER A 71 5.36 -5.51 6.96
CA SER A 71 5.50 -6.81 7.65
C SER A 71 4.67 -7.92 7.03
N SER A 72 3.63 -7.56 6.26
CA SER A 72 2.66 -8.49 5.69
C SER A 72 2.13 -7.96 4.37
N LEU A 73 1.87 -8.86 3.44
CA LEU A 73 1.11 -8.61 2.20
C LEU A 73 -0.36 -9.02 2.36
N GLU A 74 -0.77 -9.41 3.57
CA GLU A 74 -1.97 -10.22 3.82
C GLU A 74 -1.93 -11.48 2.95
N ASN A 75 -2.71 -11.51 1.86
CA ASN A 75 -2.69 -12.59 0.88
C ASN A 75 -2.53 -12.07 -0.57
N TYR A 76 -2.15 -10.79 -0.73
CA TYR A 76 -1.97 -10.17 -2.05
C TYR A 76 -0.60 -10.50 -2.64
N ASP A 77 -0.51 -10.44 -3.98
CA ASP A 77 0.76 -10.56 -4.68
C ASP A 77 1.63 -9.32 -4.47
N ILE A 78 2.94 -9.52 -4.25
CA ILE A 78 3.86 -8.43 -3.97
C ILE A 78 3.96 -7.40 -5.11
N ARG A 79 3.83 -7.83 -6.37
CA ARG A 79 3.90 -6.92 -7.53
C ARG A 79 2.65 -6.07 -7.57
N GLU A 80 1.49 -6.66 -7.33
CA GLU A 80 0.23 -5.94 -7.27
C GLU A 80 0.25 -4.92 -6.13
N VAL A 81 0.75 -5.30 -4.94
CA VAL A 81 0.87 -4.36 -3.80
C VAL A 81 1.83 -3.23 -4.14
N ALA A 82 3.00 -3.53 -4.72
CA ALA A 82 3.96 -2.51 -5.11
C ALA A 82 3.39 -1.55 -6.16
N THR A 83 2.64 -2.06 -7.14
CA THR A 83 1.96 -1.23 -8.15
C THR A 83 0.86 -0.37 -7.51
N SER A 84 0.01 -0.94 -6.66
CA SER A 84 -1.07 -0.19 -5.99
C SER A 84 -0.51 0.88 -5.05
N VAL A 85 0.55 0.58 -4.28
CA VAL A 85 1.26 1.57 -3.46
C VAL A 85 1.86 2.69 -4.32
N GLY A 86 2.56 2.35 -5.40
CA GLY A 86 3.16 3.35 -6.30
C GLY A 86 2.12 4.28 -6.93
N ASN A 87 0.99 3.71 -7.36
CA ASN A 87 -0.14 4.48 -7.90
C ASN A 87 -0.79 5.37 -6.84
N TYR A 88 -1.08 4.81 -5.66
CA TYR A 88 -1.74 5.55 -4.57
C TYR A 88 -0.90 6.71 -4.04
N TRP A 89 0.43 6.59 -4.09
CA TRP A 89 1.37 7.63 -3.68
C TRP A 89 1.80 8.55 -4.82
N ASP A 90 1.29 8.35 -6.04
CA ASP A 90 1.67 9.09 -7.25
C ASP A 90 3.20 9.12 -7.48
N ILE A 91 3.89 8.00 -7.23
CA ILE A 91 5.35 7.92 -7.41
C ILE A 91 5.71 7.94 -8.89
N GLY A 92 6.52 8.90 -9.32
CA GLY A 92 6.95 9.05 -10.71
C GLY A 92 5.86 9.59 -11.64
N ALA A 93 4.70 9.96 -11.11
CA ALA A 93 3.69 10.69 -11.88
C ALA A 93 4.23 12.09 -12.22
N THR A 94 4.01 12.54 -13.45
CA THR A 94 4.26 13.94 -13.82
C THR A 94 3.33 14.81 -12.98
N LYS A 95 3.89 15.45 -11.95
CA LYS A 95 3.21 16.53 -11.23
C LYS A 95 3.25 17.73 -12.18
N ASP A 96 2.25 17.82 -13.05
CA ASP A 96 2.09 18.97 -13.94
C ASP A 96 2.20 20.27 -13.11
N GLY A 97 3.04 21.19 -13.58
CA GLY A 97 3.39 22.44 -12.90
C GLY A 97 2.26 23.46 -12.80
#